data_AF-A0A9D2P7D6-F1
#
_entry.id   AF-A0A9D2P7D6-F1
#
_cell.length_a   1.000
_cell.length_b   1.000
_cell.length_c   1.000
_cell.angle_alpha   90.00
_cell.angle_beta   90.00
_cell.angle_gamma   90.00
#
_symmetry.space_group_name_H-M   'P 1'
#
loop_
_entity.id
_entity.type
_entity.pdbx_description
1 polymer ?
#
loop_
_entity_poly.entity_id
_entity_poly.type
_entity_poly.pdbx_seq_one_letter_code
_entity_poly.pdbx_strand_id
1 'polypeptide(L)'
;MKFIIKHEIKGRLRIHAVQGRMTCAQADTLCWFLGKQEYVTDAKVYERTADAVICYTGSREEVIAVLKGFSYENTNVPENVLSSSGRELNSSFREQLITRVLLHYGSKLIIPYPVRKVWLTFKALRYIWKGLKCLARRKIEVPVLDAAAIGVSVIRGDFDTAGSVMFLLGVGELLEEWTHKKSVGDLARSMSLNVKKVWLKKDDQEVLVNASDIRHGDTVVV
;
A
#
# COMPACT_ATOMS: atom_id res chain seq x y z
N MET A 1 18.80 20.12 -2.02
CA MET A 1 17.84 20.19 -0.88
C MET A 1 18.58 20.50 0.43
N LYS A 2 17.95 21.15 1.43
CA LYS A 2 18.52 21.29 2.78
C LYS A 2 18.19 20.04 3.62
N PHE A 3 19.19 19.44 4.25
CA PHE A 3 19.01 18.25 5.08
C PHE A 3 19.97 18.23 6.27
N ILE A 4 19.62 17.47 7.30
CA ILE A 4 20.42 17.23 8.51
C ILE A 4 20.72 15.75 8.58
N ILE A 5 21.99 15.38 8.78
CA ILE A 5 22.36 13.99 9.03
C ILE A 5 21.98 13.65 10.48
N LYS A 6 21.08 12.69 10.67
CA LYS A 6 20.61 12.24 11.99
C LYS A 6 21.47 11.12 12.56
N HIS A 7 21.85 10.19 11.70
CA HIS A 7 22.62 9.02 12.09
C HIS A 7 23.44 8.52 10.91
N GLU A 8 24.66 8.09 11.18
CA GLU A 8 25.60 7.64 10.17
C GLU A 8 26.29 6.37 10.67
N ILE A 9 26.28 5.33 9.83
CA ILE A 9 27.11 4.14 9.99
C ILE A 9 27.74 3.80 8.64
N LYS A 10 28.76 2.95 8.66
CA LYS A 10 29.43 2.51 7.43
C LYS A 10 28.41 1.94 6.43
N GLY A 11 28.30 2.58 5.26
CA GLY A 11 27.39 2.18 4.17
C GLY A 11 25.92 2.52 4.37
N ARG A 12 25.53 3.25 5.45
CA ARG A 12 24.15 3.71 5.64
C ARG A 12 24.06 5.09 6.28
N LEU A 13 23.36 5.98 5.60
CA LEU A 13 23.12 7.36 6.02
C LEU A 13 21.64 7.58 6.31
N ARG A 14 21.30 8.09 7.50
CA ARG A 14 19.96 8.59 7.80
C ARG A 14 19.98 10.11 7.83
N ILE A 15 19.20 10.71 6.93
CA ILE A 15 19.01 12.15 6.84
C ILE A 15 17.59 12.54 7.24
N HIS A 16 17.45 13.80 7.63
CA HIS A 16 16.19 14.48 7.83
C HIS A 16 16.12 15.66 6.85
N ALA A 17 15.14 15.67 5.96
CA ALA A 17 14.92 16.78 5.04
C ALA A 17 14.33 17.97 5.81
N VAL A 18 14.99 19.13 5.76
CA VAL A 18 14.55 20.34 6.47
C VAL A 18 13.44 21.01 5.69
N GLN A 19 12.23 20.47 5.82
CA GLN A 19 11.00 20.96 5.22
C GLN A 19 9.83 20.78 6.20
N GLY A 20 8.76 21.57 6.03
CA GLY A 20 7.62 21.54 6.95
C GLY A 20 6.87 20.20 6.94
N ARG A 21 6.16 19.90 5.85
CA ARG A 21 5.50 18.61 5.64
C ARG A 21 5.96 18.03 4.31
N MET A 22 6.33 16.74 4.32
CA MET A 22 6.58 15.98 3.10
C MET A 22 5.25 15.39 2.62
N THR A 23 4.92 15.52 1.35
CA THR A 23 3.77 14.81 0.76
C THR A 23 4.17 13.40 0.35
N CYS A 24 3.20 12.49 0.17
CA CYS A 24 3.49 11.14 -0.34
C CYS A 24 4.23 11.22 -1.69
N ALA A 25 3.78 12.09 -2.59
CA ALA A 25 4.42 12.34 -3.88
C ALA A 25 5.87 12.82 -3.74
N GLN A 26 6.16 13.77 -2.84
CA GLN A 26 7.53 14.22 -2.59
C GLN A 26 8.41 13.10 -2.02
N ALA A 27 7.88 12.30 -1.10
CA ALA A 27 8.60 11.16 -0.54
C ALA A 27 8.90 10.11 -1.61
N ASP A 28 7.97 9.89 -2.55
CA ASP A 28 8.14 8.96 -3.68
C ASP A 28 9.16 9.49 -4.68
N THR A 29 9.12 10.79 -5.00
CA THR A 29 10.11 11.44 -5.86
C THR A 29 11.52 11.34 -5.29
N LEU A 30 11.70 11.61 -4.00
CA LEU A 30 13.01 11.48 -3.36
C LEU A 30 13.48 10.02 -3.33
N CYS A 31 12.57 9.08 -3.05
CA CYS A 31 12.88 7.65 -3.02
C CYS A 31 13.32 7.13 -4.39
N TRP A 32 12.59 7.52 -5.44
CA TRP A 32 12.91 7.17 -6.83
C TRP A 32 14.23 7.79 -7.29
N PHE A 33 14.46 9.06 -6.98
CA PHE A 33 15.69 9.77 -7.33
C PHE A 33 16.93 9.12 -6.70
N LEU A 34 16.83 8.72 -5.42
CA LEU A 34 17.91 8.04 -4.71
C LEU A 34 18.15 6.63 -5.27
N GLY A 35 17.09 5.90 -5.60
CA GLY A 35 17.22 4.55 -6.18
C GLY A 35 17.77 4.52 -7.62
N LYS A 36 17.83 5.66 -8.32
CA LYS A 36 18.43 5.75 -9.66
C LYS A 36 19.96 5.81 -9.64
N GLN A 37 20.57 6.07 -8.49
CA GLN A 37 22.01 6.25 -8.37
C GLN A 37 22.73 4.89 -8.27
N GLU A 38 23.76 4.67 -9.08
CA GLU A 38 24.47 3.38 -9.15
C GLU A 38 25.15 2.99 -7.82
N TYR A 39 25.58 3.97 -7.02
CA TYR A 39 26.20 3.74 -5.71
C TYR A 39 25.19 3.60 -4.57
N VAL A 40 23.87 3.69 -4.82
CA VAL A 40 22.82 3.50 -3.80
C VAL A 40 22.24 2.09 -3.93
N THR A 41 22.45 1.26 -2.92
CA THR A 41 21.94 -0.12 -2.88
C THR A 41 20.47 -0.18 -2.46
N ASP A 42 20.06 0.67 -1.52
CA ASP A 42 18.68 0.73 -1.05
C ASP A 42 18.35 2.14 -0.52
N ALA A 43 17.13 2.60 -0.74
CA ALA A 43 16.67 3.90 -0.27
C ALA A 43 15.25 3.82 0.26
N LYS A 44 15.06 4.31 1.49
CA LYS A 44 13.77 4.34 2.17
C LYS A 44 13.47 5.72 2.71
N VAL A 45 12.45 6.35 2.16
CA VAL A 45 11.95 7.66 2.60
C VAL A 45 10.69 7.51 3.46
N TYR A 46 10.59 8.28 4.53
CA TYR A 46 9.47 8.32 5.46
C TYR A 46 8.74 9.67 5.35
N GLU A 47 7.55 9.65 4.73
CA GLU A 47 6.72 10.85 4.54
C GLU A 47 6.40 11.56 5.86
N ARG A 48 5.97 10.82 6.88
CA ARG A 48 5.53 11.39 8.17
C ARG A 48 6.61 12.15 8.95
N THR A 49 7.87 11.71 8.86
CA THR A 49 8.99 12.32 9.61
C THR A 49 9.91 13.15 8.73
N ALA A 50 9.67 13.18 7.41
CA ALA A 50 10.57 13.75 6.42
C ALA A 50 12.00 13.18 6.50
N ASP A 51 12.15 11.93 6.97
CA ASP A 51 13.45 11.26 7.06
C ASP A 51 13.70 10.38 5.85
N ALA A 52 14.96 10.22 5.45
CA ALA A 52 15.38 9.22 4.47
C ALA A 52 16.54 8.38 5.02
N VAL A 53 16.49 7.09 4.79
CA VAL A 53 17.56 6.13 5.06
C VAL A 53 18.10 5.67 3.72
N ILE A 54 19.40 5.81 3.53
CA ILE A 54 20.10 5.57 2.26
C ILE A 54 21.21 4.58 2.56
N CYS A 55 21.15 3.40 1.95
CA CYS A 55 22.22 2.42 1.95
C CYS A 55 23.02 2.59 0.67
N TYR A 56 24.33 2.73 0.78
CA TYR A 56 25.20 3.05 -0.35
C TYR A 56 26.53 2.31 -0.29
N THR A 57 27.05 1.99 -1.47
CA THR A 57 28.35 1.37 -1.72
C THR A 57 29.19 2.38 -2.48
N GLY A 58 29.90 3.25 -1.77
CA GLY A 58 30.64 4.36 -2.37
C GLY A 58 31.15 5.37 -1.34
N SER A 59 31.61 6.53 -1.82
CA SER A 59 32.05 7.60 -0.94
C SER A 59 30.85 8.36 -0.37
N ARG A 60 30.97 8.83 0.86
CA ARG A 60 29.92 9.63 1.53
C ARG A 60 29.68 10.93 0.76
N GLU A 61 30.75 11.49 0.23
CA GLU A 61 30.80 12.77 -0.44
C GLU A 61 29.93 12.78 -1.69
N GLU A 62 29.91 11.68 -2.45
CA GLU A 62 29.02 11.46 -3.60
C GLU A 62 27.54 11.54 -3.21
N VAL A 63 27.15 10.81 -2.17
CA VAL A 63 25.75 10.79 -1.68
C VAL A 63 25.33 12.19 -1.23
N ILE A 64 26.20 12.89 -0.51
CA ILE A 64 25.95 14.26 -0.05
C ILE A 64 25.87 15.24 -1.22
N ALA A 65 26.73 15.12 -2.23
CA ALA A 65 26.72 15.97 -3.41
C ALA A 65 25.40 15.83 -4.18
N VAL A 66 24.93 14.60 -4.36
CA VAL A 66 23.67 14.32 -5.05
C VAL A 66 22.45 14.79 -4.25
N LEU A 67 22.44 14.62 -2.94
CA LEU A 67 21.39 15.18 -2.06
C LEU A 67 21.36 16.72 -2.09
N LYS A 68 22.52 17.37 -2.19
CA LYS A 68 22.62 18.83 -2.31
C LYS A 68 22.06 19.31 -3.66
N GLY A 69 22.39 18.62 -4.76
CA GLY A 69 21.91 18.92 -6.11
C GLY A 69 20.43 18.59 -6.35
N PHE A 70 19.80 17.79 -5.50
CA PHE A 70 18.39 17.42 -5.63
C PHE A 70 17.44 18.61 -5.41
N SER A 71 16.49 18.78 -6.34
CA SER A 71 15.34 19.67 -6.23
C SER A 71 14.08 18.93 -6.69
N TYR A 72 12.97 19.12 -5.96
CA TYR A 72 11.68 18.51 -6.30
C TYR A 72 11.14 18.99 -7.65
N GLU A 73 11.39 20.26 -8.02
CA GLU A 73 10.84 20.88 -9.24
C GLU A 73 11.56 20.45 -10.53
N ASN A 74 12.83 20.06 -10.43
CA ASN A 74 13.64 19.66 -11.59
C ASN A 74 13.61 18.14 -11.87
N THR A 75 12.87 17.38 -11.05
CA THR A 75 12.84 15.92 -11.15
C THR A 75 11.51 15.46 -11.73
N ASN A 76 11.47 15.26 -13.05
CA ASN A 76 10.30 14.67 -13.72
C ASN A 76 10.23 13.17 -13.41
N VAL A 77 9.41 12.82 -12.43
CA VAL A 77 9.11 11.42 -12.08
C VAL A 77 7.92 10.95 -12.91
N PRO A 78 8.00 9.77 -13.54
CA PRO A 78 6.85 9.19 -14.22
C PRO A 78 5.66 9.03 -13.28
N GLU A 79 4.47 9.45 -13.71
CA GLU A 79 3.23 9.36 -12.90
C GLU A 79 2.90 7.92 -12.47
N ASN A 80 3.39 6.91 -13.20
CA ASN A 80 3.21 5.51 -12.82
C ASN A 80 3.93 5.13 -11.50
N VAL A 81 5.01 5.81 -11.13
CA VAL A 81 5.74 5.58 -9.86
C VAL A 81 5.00 6.25 -8.71
N LEU A 82 4.45 7.44 -8.94
CA LEU A 82 3.67 8.20 -7.95
C LEU A 82 2.34 7.49 -7.64
N SER A 83 1.60 7.07 -8.68
CA SER A 83 0.31 6.39 -8.55
C SER A 83 0.40 4.94 -8.07
N SER A 84 1.54 4.26 -8.29
CA SER A 84 1.76 2.89 -7.80
C SER A 84 2.43 2.81 -6.42
N SER A 85 2.64 3.95 -5.75
CA SER A 85 3.25 3.95 -4.43
C SER A 85 2.29 3.38 -3.38
N GLY A 86 2.78 2.38 -2.63
CA GLY A 86 2.05 1.82 -1.50
C GLY A 86 1.78 2.81 -0.37
N ARG A 87 2.44 3.99 -0.38
CA ARG A 87 2.30 5.01 0.67
C ARG A 87 0.92 5.68 0.64
N GLU A 88 0.43 6.07 -0.53
CA GLU A 88 -0.90 6.67 -0.68
C GLU A 88 -2.02 5.66 -0.42
N LEU A 89 -1.88 4.43 -0.95
CA LEU A 89 -2.79 3.32 -0.66
C LEU A 89 -2.87 3.02 0.85
N ASN A 90 -1.75 3.07 1.56
CA ASN A 90 -1.73 2.85 3.00
C ASN A 90 -2.33 4.04 3.80
N SER A 91 -2.10 5.28 3.37
CA SER A 91 -2.66 6.46 4.03
C SER A 91 -4.18 6.49 3.90
N SER A 92 -4.69 6.34 2.69
CA SER A 92 -6.14 6.30 2.43
C SER A 92 -6.84 5.17 3.18
N PHE A 93 -6.24 3.97 3.20
CA PHE A 93 -6.75 2.85 3.99
C PHE A 93 -6.79 3.17 5.50
N ARG A 94 -5.72 3.74 6.05
CA ARG A 94 -5.65 4.12 7.46
C ARG A 94 -6.68 5.19 7.82
N GLU A 95 -6.89 6.18 6.96
CA GLU A 95 -7.91 7.22 7.16
C GLU A 95 -9.32 6.64 7.15
N GLN A 96 -9.61 5.73 6.22
CA GLN A 96 -10.90 5.05 6.16
C GLN A 96 -11.13 4.16 7.39
N LEU A 97 -10.10 3.43 7.85
CA LEU A 97 -10.17 2.66 9.08
C LEU A 97 -10.45 3.55 10.30
N ILE A 98 -9.66 4.60 10.50
CA ILE A 98 -9.80 5.54 11.62
C ILE A 98 -11.20 6.17 11.59
N THR A 99 -11.65 6.61 10.42
CA THR A 99 -12.98 7.20 10.25
C THR A 99 -14.08 6.20 10.60
N ARG A 100 -14.00 4.95 10.14
CA ARG A 100 -14.98 3.90 10.49
C ARG A 100 -14.97 3.58 11.99
N VAL A 101 -13.80 3.50 12.62
CA VAL A 101 -13.66 3.27 14.06
C VAL A 101 -14.26 4.43 14.85
N LEU A 102 -13.89 5.67 14.52
CA LEU A 102 -14.40 6.87 15.18
C LEU A 102 -15.91 7.00 15.01
N LEU A 103 -16.44 6.76 13.80
CA LEU A 103 -17.88 6.78 13.57
C LEU A 103 -18.57 5.66 14.35
N HIS A 104 -18.02 4.45 14.43
CA HIS A 104 -18.64 3.34 15.15
C HIS A 104 -18.74 3.62 16.66
N TYR A 105 -17.62 3.98 17.30
CA TYR A 105 -17.60 4.23 18.74
C TYR A 105 -18.16 5.61 19.11
N GLY A 106 -17.91 6.63 18.30
CA GLY A 106 -18.46 7.98 18.48
C GLY A 106 -19.98 8.02 18.32
N SER A 107 -20.53 7.34 17.31
CA SER A 107 -21.99 7.24 17.16
C SER A 107 -22.64 6.47 18.31
N LYS A 108 -21.95 5.48 18.90
CA LYS A 108 -22.45 4.75 20.08
C LYS A 108 -22.53 5.64 21.33
N LEU A 109 -21.64 6.62 21.46
CA LEU A 109 -21.60 7.54 22.61
C LEU A 109 -22.58 8.72 22.48
N ILE A 110 -22.80 9.22 21.26
CA ILE A 110 -23.55 10.47 21.02
C ILE A 110 -25.01 10.22 20.59
N ILE A 111 -25.32 9.09 19.93
CA ILE A 111 -26.64 8.84 19.34
C ILE A 111 -27.57 8.09 20.31
N PRO A 112 -28.79 8.59 20.59
CA PRO A 112 -29.77 7.89 21.40
C PRO A 112 -30.15 6.51 20.84
N TYR A 113 -30.35 5.54 21.74
CA TYR A 113 -30.70 4.14 21.42
C TYR A 113 -31.84 3.96 20.39
N PRO A 114 -32.98 4.68 20.42
CA PRO A 114 -34.05 4.49 19.44
C PRO A 114 -33.64 4.90 18.01
N VAL A 115 -32.88 5.98 17.86
CA VAL A 115 -32.38 6.44 16.55
C VAL A 115 -31.38 5.43 15.99
N ARG A 116 -30.51 4.89 16.87
CA ARG A 116 -29.51 3.89 16.50
C ARG A 116 -30.15 2.60 15.98
N LYS A 117 -31.25 2.14 16.59
CA LYS A 117 -32.02 0.97 16.12
C LYS A 117 -32.50 1.15 14.69
N VAL A 118 -33.19 2.26 14.40
CA VAL A 118 -33.74 2.54 13.06
C VAL A 118 -32.62 2.57 12.02
N TRP A 119 -31.51 3.25 12.35
CA TRP A 119 -30.33 3.34 11.47
C TRP A 119 -29.68 1.98 11.20
N LEU A 120 -29.51 1.15 12.23
CA LEU A 120 -28.95 -0.19 12.13
C LEU A 120 -29.84 -1.10 11.29
N THR A 121 -31.16 -1.08 11.52
CA THR A 121 -32.11 -1.85 10.72
C THR A 121 -32.05 -1.45 9.25
N PHE A 122 -32.00 -0.15 8.94
CA PHE A 122 -31.86 0.35 7.57
C PHE A 122 -30.57 -0.12 6.90
N LYS A 123 -29.44 -0.08 7.61
CA LYS A 123 -28.18 -0.63 7.09
C LYS A 123 -28.24 -2.15 6.91
N ALA A 124 -28.85 -2.88 7.85
CA ALA A 124 -29.01 -4.33 7.79
C ALA A 124 -29.81 -4.78 6.56
N LEU A 125 -30.87 -4.04 6.20
CA LEU A 125 -31.64 -4.27 4.97
C LEU A 125 -30.75 -4.33 3.71
N ARG A 126 -29.73 -3.46 3.61
CA ARG A 126 -28.78 -3.47 2.48
C ARG A 126 -27.93 -4.75 2.44
N TYR A 127 -27.49 -5.25 3.60
CA TYR A 127 -26.72 -6.50 3.68
C TYR A 127 -27.61 -7.72 3.40
N ILE A 128 -28.82 -7.74 3.96
CA ILE A 128 -29.81 -8.79 3.70
C ILE A 128 -30.15 -8.85 2.20
N TRP A 129 -30.35 -7.71 1.55
CA TRP A 129 -30.61 -7.65 0.11
C TRP A 129 -29.44 -8.17 -0.74
N LYS A 130 -28.20 -7.83 -0.37
CA LYS A 130 -26.99 -8.40 -1.01
C LYS A 130 -26.97 -9.92 -0.88
N GLY A 131 -27.22 -10.46 0.32
CA GLY A 131 -27.29 -11.89 0.58
C GLY A 131 -28.40 -12.58 -0.24
N LEU A 132 -29.59 -12.00 -0.27
CA LEU A 132 -30.72 -12.53 -1.05
C LEU A 132 -30.43 -12.56 -2.56
N LYS A 133 -29.75 -11.54 -3.08
CA LYS A 133 -29.33 -11.47 -4.49
C LYS A 133 -28.29 -12.55 -4.83
N CYS A 134 -27.35 -12.83 -3.93
CA CYS A 134 -26.39 -13.94 -4.10
C CYS A 134 -27.10 -15.30 -4.03
N LEU A 135 -28.05 -15.46 -3.11
CA LEU A 135 -28.84 -16.67 -2.98
C LEU A 135 -29.71 -16.93 -4.22
N ALA A 136 -30.29 -15.89 -4.80
CA ALA A 136 -31.03 -15.96 -6.07
C ALA A 136 -30.15 -16.43 -7.25
N ARG A 137 -28.83 -16.20 -7.18
CA ARG A 137 -27.84 -16.72 -8.13
C ARG A 137 -27.39 -18.15 -7.81
N ARG A 138 -28.00 -18.82 -6.82
CA ARG A 138 -27.66 -20.16 -6.31
C ARG A 138 -26.21 -20.29 -5.83
N LYS A 139 -25.60 -19.20 -5.37
CA LYS A 139 -24.25 -19.19 -4.83
C LYS A 139 -24.28 -18.92 -3.33
N ILE A 140 -23.72 -19.83 -2.55
CA ILE A 140 -23.53 -19.65 -1.10
C ILE A 140 -22.15 -19.00 -0.91
N GLU A 141 -22.12 -17.69 -1.09
CA GLU A 141 -20.92 -16.86 -0.90
C GLU A 141 -20.98 -16.16 0.48
N VAL A 142 -19.86 -15.54 0.88
CA VAL A 142 -19.71 -14.78 2.14
C VAL A 142 -20.88 -13.81 2.41
N PRO A 143 -21.45 -13.07 1.42
CA PRO A 143 -22.58 -12.17 1.67
C PRO A 143 -23.86 -12.84 2.18
N VAL A 144 -24.04 -14.15 1.95
CA VAL A 144 -25.19 -14.91 2.47
C VAL A 144 -25.02 -15.21 3.96
N LEU A 145 -23.79 -15.56 4.37
CA LEU A 145 -23.45 -15.78 5.78
C LEU A 145 -23.58 -14.49 6.59
N ASP A 146 -23.10 -13.37 6.03
CA ASP A 146 -23.18 -12.04 6.63
C ASP A 146 -24.64 -11.62 6.84
N ALA A 147 -25.48 -11.81 5.82
CA ALA A 147 -26.90 -11.53 5.88
C ALA A 147 -27.62 -12.35 6.95
N ALA A 148 -27.25 -13.63 7.11
CA ALA A 148 -27.82 -14.50 8.14
C ALA A 148 -27.42 -14.06 9.55
N ALA A 149 -26.13 -13.80 9.78
CA ALA A 149 -25.62 -13.36 11.10
C ALA A 149 -26.25 -12.02 11.54
N ILE A 150 -26.36 -11.07 10.61
CA ILE A 150 -27.02 -9.78 10.86
C ILE A 150 -28.54 -9.98 11.07
N GLY A 151 -29.19 -10.76 10.20
CA GLY A 151 -30.63 -11.00 10.24
C GLY A 151 -31.08 -11.63 11.55
N VAL A 152 -30.38 -12.68 12.01
CA VAL A 152 -30.67 -13.34 13.30
C VAL A 152 -30.52 -12.36 14.46
N SER A 153 -29.49 -11.52 14.45
CA SER A 153 -29.23 -10.53 15.51
C SER A 153 -30.33 -9.46 15.57
N VAL A 154 -30.78 -8.96 14.41
CA VAL A 154 -31.88 -7.98 14.31
C VAL A 154 -33.22 -8.59 14.74
N ILE A 155 -33.53 -9.82 14.33
CA ILE A 155 -34.77 -10.53 14.73
C ILE A 155 -34.82 -10.74 16.24
N ARG A 156 -33.68 -11.05 16.86
CA ARG A 156 -33.56 -11.23 18.32
C ARG A 156 -33.61 -9.92 19.10
N GLY A 157 -33.62 -8.78 18.42
CA GLY A 157 -33.60 -7.45 19.04
C GLY A 157 -32.23 -7.04 19.59
N ASP A 158 -31.16 -7.77 19.24
CA ASP A 158 -29.80 -7.48 19.68
C ASP A 158 -29.08 -6.60 18.64
N PHE A 159 -29.38 -5.30 18.73
CA PHE A 159 -28.82 -4.29 17.83
C PHE A 159 -27.36 -3.96 18.13
N ASP A 160 -26.88 -4.22 19.35
CA ASP A 160 -25.47 -4.01 19.70
C ASP A 160 -24.59 -5.10 19.06
N THR A 161 -25.03 -6.36 19.09
CA THR A 161 -24.37 -7.44 18.37
C THR A 161 -24.44 -7.24 16.87
N ALA A 162 -25.62 -6.91 16.32
CA ALA A 162 -25.77 -6.61 14.90
C ALA A 162 -24.83 -5.49 14.44
N GLY A 163 -24.76 -4.39 15.20
CA GLY A 163 -23.87 -3.27 14.89
C GLY A 163 -22.38 -3.61 14.95
N SER A 164 -21.98 -4.48 15.87
CA SER A 164 -20.59 -4.93 16.01
C SER A 164 -20.19 -5.87 14.87
N VAL A 165 -21.06 -6.83 14.51
CA VAL A 165 -20.87 -7.71 13.35
C VAL A 165 -20.77 -6.87 12.06
N MET A 166 -21.68 -5.93 11.85
CA MET A 166 -21.65 -5.04 10.68
C MET A 166 -20.39 -4.17 10.61
N PHE A 167 -19.85 -3.76 11.76
CA PHE A 167 -18.59 -3.03 11.82
C PHE A 167 -17.40 -3.91 11.43
N LEU A 168 -17.30 -5.12 11.98
CA LEU A 168 -16.23 -6.07 11.64
C LEU A 168 -16.27 -6.44 10.17
N LEU A 169 -17.46 -6.67 9.60
CA LEU A 169 -17.63 -6.90 8.17
C LEU A 169 -17.18 -5.70 7.35
N GLY A 170 -17.51 -4.47 7.78
CA GLY A 170 -17.00 -3.26 7.15
C GLY A 170 -15.48 -3.15 7.20
N VAL A 171 -14.84 -3.54 8.30
CA VAL A 171 -13.37 -3.58 8.39
C VAL A 171 -12.79 -4.66 7.46
N GLY A 172 -13.44 -5.82 7.37
CA GLY A 172 -13.08 -6.91 6.47
C GLY A 172 -13.15 -6.52 5.00
N GLU A 173 -14.26 -5.92 4.55
CA GLU A 173 -14.42 -5.40 3.18
C GLU A 173 -13.30 -4.40 2.83
N LEU A 174 -12.91 -3.55 3.78
CA LEU A 174 -11.84 -2.57 3.57
C LEU A 174 -10.46 -3.23 3.47
N LEU A 175 -10.19 -4.24 4.29
CA LEU A 175 -8.97 -5.06 4.22
C LEU A 175 -8.88 -5.84 2.91
N GLU A 176 -10.00 -6.39 2.44
CA GLU A 176 -10.11 -7.08 1.17
C GLU A 176 -9.81 -6.12 0.00
N GLU A 177 -10.40 -4.92 0.01
CA GLU A 177 -10.15 -3.90 -1.01
C GLU A 177 -8.67 -3.47 -1.03
N TRP A 178 -8.07 -3.28 0.14
CA TRP A 178 -6.64 -2.96 0.25
C TRP A 178 -5.77 -4.09 -0.29
N THR A 179 -6.03 -5.34 0.13
CA THR A 179 -5.26 -6.51 -0.30
C THR A 179 -5.40 -6.73 -1.80
N HIS A 180 -6.59 -6.53 -2.36
CA HIS A 180 -6.83 -6.63 -3.79
C HIS A 180 -6.04 -5.56 -4.55
N LYS A 181 -6.14 -4.28 -4.17
CA LYS A 181 -5.37 -3.19 -4.81
C LYS A 181 -3.87 -3.39 -4.69
N LYS A 182 -3.40 -3.83 -3.52
CA LYS A 182 -1.98 -4.12 -3.27
C LYS A 182 -1.47 -5.27 -4.14
N SER A 183 -2.22 -6.36 -4.19
CA SER A 183 -1.89 -7.54 -5.01
C SER A 183 -1.86 -7.21 -6.49
N VAL A 184 -2.85 -6.46 -7.00
CA VAL A 184 -2.87 -6.01 -8.40
C VAL A 184 -1.69 -5.09 -8.71
N GLY A 185 -1.36 -4.16 -7.82
CA GLY A 185 -0.21 -3.26 -8.00
C GLY A 185 1.13 -3.99 -8.02
N ASP A 186 1.34 -4.93 -7.10
CA ASP A 186 2.57 -5.72 -7.03
C ASP A 186 2.69 -6.69 -8.23
N LEU A 187 1.58 -7.27 -8.68
CA LEU A 187 1.54 -8.08 -9.89
C LEU A 187 1.85 -7.25 -11.14
N ALA A 188 1.21 -6.09 -11.31
CA ALA A 188 1.48 -5.20 -12.44
C ALA A 188 2.95 -4.76 -12.47
N ARG A 189 3.55 -4.48 -11.30
CA ARG A 189 4.99 -4.19 -11.18
C ARG A 189 5.84 -5.39 -11.61
N SER A 190 5.51 -6.59 -11.13
CA SER A 190 6.23 -7.82 -11.47
C SER A 190 6.12 -8.16 -12.96
N MET A 191 4.97 -7.87 -13.59
CA MET A 191 4.78 -8.02 -15.04
C MET A 191 5.47 -6.92 -15.86
N SER A 192 5.58 -5.70 -15.30
CA SER A 192 6.31 -4.59 -15.93
C SER A 192 7.83 -4.75 -15.88
N LEU A 193 8.34 -5.48 -14.87
CA LEU A 193 9.68 -6.07 -14.85
C LEU A 193 9.70 -7.23 -15.86
N ASN A 194 9.58 -6.86 -17.13
CA ASN A 194 9.44 -7.75 -18.24
C ASN A 194 10.81 -8.38 -18.55
N VAL A 195 11.33 -9.23 -17.65
CA VAL A 195 12.54 -10.03 -17.84
C VAL A 195 12.23 -11.18 -18.81
N LYS A 196 11.74 -10.81 -19.99
CA LYS A 196 11.50 -11.77 -21.08
C LYS A 196 12.80 -12.30 -21.63
N LYS A 197 13.88 -11.52 -21.51
CA LYS A 197 15.19 -11.83 -22.07
C LYS A 197 16.30 -11.63 -21.04
N VAL A 198 17.29 -12.49 -21.09
CA VAL A 198 18.46 -12.54 -20.20
C VAL A 198 19.71 -12.80 -21.02
N TRP A 199 20.85 -12.26 -20.59
CA TRP A 199 22.13 -12.47 -21.26
C TRP A 199 22.76 -13.78 -20.76
N LEU A 200 22.83 -14.77 -21.65
CA LEU A 200 23.49 -16.04 -21.41
C LEU A 200 24.94 -15.95 -21.91
N LYS A 201 25.91 -16.29 -21.05
CA LYS A 201 27.31 -16.43 -21.45
C LYS A 201 27.55 -17.84 -21.98
N LYS A 202 27.80 -17.96 -23.28
CA LYS A 202 28.09 -19.23 -23.97
C LYS A 202 29.40 -19.09 -24.74
N ASP A 203 30.37 -19.96 -24.44
CA ASP A 203 31.67 -20.00 -25.12
C ASP A 203 32.36 -18.62 -25.20
N ASP A 204 32.31 -17.88 -24.07
CA ASP A 204 32.86 -16.53 -23.88
C ASP A 204 32.17 -15.40 -24.70
N GLN A 205 31.02 -15.68 -25.32
CA GLN A 205 30.15 -14.68 -25.93
C GLN A 205 28.83 -14.50 -25.16
N GLU A 206 28.32 -13.27 -25.14
CA GLU A 206 27.05 -12.92 -24.52
C GLU A 206 25.91 -12.98 -25.55
N VAL A 207 24.94 -13.86 -25.31
CA VAL A 207 23.80 -14.07 -26.20
C VAL A 207 22.50 -13.75 -25.44
N LEU A 208 21.68 -12.87 -25.99
CA LEU A 208 20.38 -12.52 -25.41
C LEU A 208 19.34 -13.59 -25.75
N VAL A 209 18.96 -14.40 -24.76
CA VAL A 209 17.99 -15.51 -24.88
C VAL A 209 16.74 -15.23 -24.06
N ASN A 210 15.63 -15.94 -24.29
CA ASN A 210 14.48 -15.78 -23.40
C ASN A 210 14.78 -16.40 -22.03
N ALA A 211 14.24 -15.82 -20.96
CA ALA A 211 14.39 -16.37 -19.61
C ALA A 211 13.88 -17.83 -19.51
N SER A 212 12.90 -18.21 -20.33
CA SER A 212 12.35 -19.57 -20.44
C SER A 212 13.35 -20.59 -21.00
N ASP A 213 14.37 -20.14 -21.72
CA ASP A 213 15.33 -21.00 -22.44
C ASP A 213 16.58 -21.33 -21.59
N ILE A 214 16.70 -20.74 -20.39
CA ILE A 214 17.79 -20.96 -19.43
C ILE A 214 17.64 -22.31 -18.74
N ARG A 215 18.75 -23.05 -18.61
CA ARG A 215 18.83 -24.34 -17.95
C ARG A 215 19.71 -24.29 -16.70
N HIS A 216 19.53 -25.24 -15.80
CA HIS A 216 20.43 -25.40 -14.65
C HIS A 216 21.87 -25.62 -15.11
N GLY A 217 22.79 -24.76 -14.66
CA GLY A 217 24.21 -24.78 -15.04
C GLY A 217 24.63 -23.66 -15.99
N ASP A 218 23.67 -22.92 -16.56
CA ASP A 218 23.93 -21.78 -17.43
C ASP A 218 24.47 -20.57 -16.65
N THR A 219 25.44 -19.86 -17.25
CA THR A 219 26.03 -18.64 -16.65
C THR A 219 25.31 -17.41 -17.20
N VAL A 220 24.56 -16.73 -16.34
CA VAL A 220 23.83 -15.50 -16.70
C VAL A 220 24.67 -14.27 -16.31
N VAL A 221 24.76 -13.32 -17.23
CA VAL A 221 25.39 -12.01 -16.99
C VAL A 221 24.29 -11.02 -16.61
N VAL A 222 24.43 -10.38 -15.45
CA VAL A 222 23.45 -9.44 -14.85
C VAL A 222 24.03 -8.04 -14.82
#